data_AF-A0A133UEA2-F1
#
_entry.id   AF-A0A133UEA2-F1
#
_cell.length_a   1.000
_cell.length_b   1.000
_cell.length_c   1.000
_cell.angle_alpha   90.00
_cell.angle_beta   90.00
_cell.angle_gamma   90.00
#
_symmetry.space_group_name_H-M   'P 1'
#
loop_
_entity.id
_entity.type
_entity.pdbx_description
1 polymer ?
#
loop_
_entity_poly.entity_id
_entity_poly.type
_entity_poly.pdbx_seq_one_letter_code
_entity_poly.pdbx_strand_id
1 'polypeptide(L)'
;MYLKKVTNTHKGETREYAQIVRSVRREDGKPSLEVVRSLGRMETEEDWEWARSVLESMEKGEELVKLKDLKIDRQLELGAIWAADDVWRNCGIQKALMDCTCLAPYNFEHFFFGV
;
A
#
# COMPACT_ATOMS: atom_id res chain seq x y z
N MET A 1 21.38 3.49 3.20
CA MET A 1 21.39 2.31 2.29
C MET A 1 21.20 2.86 0.89
N TYR A 2 20.97 2.07 -0.16
CA TYR A 2 20.46 2.67 -1.41
C TYR A 2 19.64 1.69 -2.24
N LEU A 3 18.82 2.25 -3.13
CA LEU A 3 18.02 1.52 -4.08
C LEU A 3 18.88 1.12 -5.30
N LYS A 4 18.92 -0.17 -5.60
CA LYS A 4 19.61 -0.71 -6.77
C LYS A 4 18.58 -1.22 -7.77
N LYS A 5 18.66 -0.68 -9.00
CA LYS A 5 17.93 -1.19 -10.15
C LYS A 5 18.63 -2.43 -10.71
N VAL A 6 17.89 -3.50 -10.89
CA VAL A 6 18.38 -4.77 -11.45
C VAL A 6 17.51 -5.14 -12.63
N THR A 7 18.13 -5.33 -13.79
CA THR A 7 17.46 -5.84 -14.99
C THR A 7 17.72 -7.33 -15.08
N ASN A 8 16.66 -8.10 -15.34
CA ASN A 8 16.77 -9.53 -15.60
C ASN A 8 16.03 -9.85 -16.89
N THR A 9 16.73 -10.48 -17.84
CA THR A 9 16.15 -10.90 -19.11
C THR A 9 15.93 -12.40 -19.07
N HIS A 10 14.67 -12.83 -19.15
CA HIS A 10 14.31 -14.24 -19.19
C HIS A 10 13.35 -14.50 -20.36
N LYS A 11 13.67 -15.50 -21.20
CA LYS A 11 12.90 -15.87 -22.40
C LYS A 11 12.57 -14.70 -23.33
N GLY A 12 13.49 -13.74 -23.47
CA GLY A 12 13.33 -12.57 -24.34
C GLY A 12 12.58 -11.38 -23.72
N GLU A 13 12.03 -11.54 -22.51
CA GLU A 13 11.41 -10.43 -21.77
C GLU A 13 12.42 -9.84 -20.78
N THR A 14 12.70 -8.54 -20.91
CA THR A 14 13.48 -7.78 -19.93
C THR A 14 12.57 -7.22 -18.87
N ARG A 15 12.85 -7.55 -17.61
CA ARG A 15 12.08 -7.10 -16.45
C ARG A 15 12.99 -6.33 -15.51
N GLU A 16 12.43 -5.27 -14.95
CA GLU A 16 13.12 -4.43 -13.99
C GLU A 16 12.69 -4.78 -12.57
N TYR A 17 13.66 -4.78 -11.66
CA TYR A 17 13.47 -5.12 -10.25
C TYR A 17 14.17 -4.08 -9.38
N ALA A 18 13.60 -3.81 -8.22
CA ALA A 18 14.22 -2.97 -7.21
C ALA A 18 14.73 -3.81 -6.02
N GLN A 19 15.96 -3.54 -5.61
CA GLN A 19 16.58 -4.13 -4.43
C GLN A 19 17.15 -3.04 -3.53
N ILE A 20 16.93 -3.13 -2.22
CA ILE A 20 17.60 -2.29 -1.24
C ILE A 20 18.89 -3.00 -0.82
N VAL A 21 20.02 -2.31 -1.02
CA VAL A 21 21.34 -2.85 -0.73
C VAL A 21 22.08 -2.00 0.31
N ARG A 22 22.95 -2.65 1.07
CA ARG A 22 23.87 -2.00 2.01
C ARG A 22 25.30 -2.31 1.61
N SER A 23 26.17 -1.30 1.67
CA SER A 23 27.60 -1.51 1.53
C SER A 23 28.16 -2.11 2.82
N VAL A 24 28.80 -3.27 2.70
CA VAL A 24 29.45 -3.98 3.79
C VAL A 24 30.88 -4.32 3.38
N ARG A 25 31.83 -4.19 4.32
CA ARG A 25 33.20 -4.65 4.11
C ARG A 25 33.27 -6.14 4.42
N ARG A 26 33.75 -6.93 3.46
CA ARG A 26 34.06 -8.35 3.71
C ARG A 26 35.30 -8.48 4.59
N GLU A 27 35.50 -9.67 5.15
CA GLU A 27 36.69 -10.03 5.93
C GLU A 27 37.99 -9.74 5.16
N ASP A 28 37.99 -9.88 3.84
CA ASP A 28 39.11 -9.56 2.94
C ASP A 28 39.33 -8.04 2.70
N GLY A 29 38.61 -7.16 3.42
CA GLY A 29 38.70 -5.69 3.29
C GLY A 29 38.05 -5.11 2.02
N LYS A 30 37.60 -5.94 1.08
CA LYS A 30 36.94 -5.48 -0.16
C LYS A 30 35.51 -4.98 0.13
N PRO A 31 35.08 -3.84 -0.47
CA PRO A 31 33.71 -3.40 -0.39
C PRO A 31 32.80 -4.36 -1.17
N SER A 32 31.70 -4.79 -0.54
CA SER A 32 30.68 -5.61 -1.19
C SER A 32 29.29 -5.08 -0.88
N LEU A 33 28.33 -5.43 -1.72
CA LEU A 33 26.93 -5.05 -1.53
C LEU A 33 26.17 -6.25 -1.01
N GLU A 34 25.56 -6.09 0.15
CA GLU A 34 24.63 -7.04 0.72
C GLU A 34 23.21 -6.63 0.36
N VAL A 35 22.41 -7.58 -0.12
CA VAL A 35 20.99 -7.35 -0.41
C VAL A 35 20.22 -7.43 0.89
N VAL A 36 19.76 -6.29 1.38
CA VAL A 36 18.96 -6.21 2.61
C VAL A 36 17.53 -6.67 2.32
N ARG A 37 16.96 -6.22 1.19
CA ARG A 37 15.58 -6.53 0.80
C ARG A 37 15.39 -6.50 -0.70
N SER A 38 14.64 -7.47 -1.23
CA SER A 38 14.14 -7.45 -2.61
C SER A 38 12.71 -6.91 -2.60
N LEU A 39 12.43 -5.88 -3.40
CA LEU A 39 11.12 -5.21 -3.46
C LEU A 39 10.22 -5.74 -4.60
N GLY A 40 10.75 -6.60 -5.46
CA GLY A 40 9.98 -7.21 -6.56
C GLY A 40 10.13 -6.43 -7.87
N ARG A 41 9.20 -6.69 -8.79
CA ARG A 41 9.19 -6.16 -10.16
C ARG A 41 8.67 -4.72 -10.14
N MET A 42 9.32 -3.86 -10.93
CA MET A 42 8.90 -2.48 -11.16
C MET A 42 8.45 -2.38 -12.61
N GLU A 43 7.22 -1.94 -12.84
CA GLU A 43 6.65 -1.75 -14.19
C GLU A 43 6.36 -0.27 -14.47
N THR A 44 6.00 0.49 -13.44
CA THR A 44 5.57 1.88 -13.53
C THR A 44 6.48 2.81 -12.71
N GLU A 45 6.39 4.12 -12.93
CA GLU A 45 7.08 5.10 -12.09
C GLU A 45 6.51 5.15 -10.66
N GLU A 46 5.22 4.85 -10.48
CA GLU A 46 4.58 4.73 -9.16
C GLU A 46 5.23 3.60 -8.34
N ASP A 47 5.60 2.49 -8.98
CA ASP A 47 6.33 1.40 -8.30
C ASP A 47 7.70 1.89 -7.80
N TRP A 48 8.36 2.75 -8.57
CA TRP A 48 9.64 3.36 -8.17
C TRP A 48 9.49 4.40 -7.07
N GLU A 49 8.42 5.19 -7.08
CA GLU A 49 8.07 6.11 -5.98
C GLU A 49 7.80 5.34 -4.69
N TRP A 50 7.01 4.27 -4.77
CA TRP A 50 6.80 3.38 -3.65
C TRP A 50 8.12 2.78 -3.13
N ALA A 51 8.98 2.29 -4.03
CA ALA A 51 10.28 1.73 -3.64
C ALA A 51 11.20 2.76 -2.94
N ARG A 52 11.13 4.03 -3.35
CA ARG A 52 11.82 5.15 -2.68
C ARG A 52 11.25 5.41 -1.28
N SER A 53 9.93 5.43 -1.13
CA SER A 53 9.26 5.58 0.16
C SER A 53 9.63 4.45 1.13
N VAL A 54 9.74 3.22 0.62
CA VAL A 54 10.19 2.06 1.41
C VAL A 54 11.62 2.24 1.92
N LEU A 55 12.55 2.71 1.05
CA LEU A 55 13.92 3.00 1.46
C LEU A 55 13.96 4.08 2.56
N GLU A 56 13.22 5.16 2.39
CA GLU A 56 13.16 6.26 3.35
C GLU A 56 12.65 5.78 4.72
N SER A 57 11.59 4.96 4.73
CA SER A 57 11.03 4.37 5.96
C SER A 57 12.05 3.48 6.67
N MET A 58 12.84 2.69 5.92
CA MET A 58 13.92 1.87 6.50
C MET A 58 15.03 2.74 7.09
N GLU A 59 15.37 3.86 6.46
CA GLU A 59 16.41 4.78 6.95
C GLU A 59 15.96 5.51 8.22
N LYS A 60 14.65 5.75 8.38
CA LYS A 60 14.05 6.25 9.63
C LYS A 60 13.96 5.19 10.74
N GLY A 61 14.28 3.93 10.44
CA GLY A 61 14.20 2.82 11.39
C GLY A 61 12.77 2.32 11.64
N GLU A 62 11.84 2.63 10.75
CA GLU A 62 10.45 2.18 10.86
C GLU A 62 10.34 0.68 10.54
N GLU A 63 9.51 -0.03 11.31
CA GLU A 63 9.25 -1.44 11.08
C GLU A 63 8.36 -1.63 9.84
N LEU A 64 8.98 -2.05 8.75
CA LEU A 64 8.28 -2.37 7.51
C LEU A 64 7.56 -3.73 7.61
N VAL A 65 6.33 -3.69 8.11
CA VAL A 65 5.41 -4.83 8.15
C VAL A 65 5.17 -5.36 6.73
N LYS A 66 5.37 -6.67 6.50
CA LYS A 66 5.02 -7.27 5.21
C LYS A 66 3.50 -7.46 5.17
N LEU A 67 2.89 -7.31 4.00
CA LEU A 67 1.48 -7.65 3.80
C LEU A 67 1.13 -9.08 4.27
N LYS A 68 2.05 -10.03 4.10
CA LYS A 68 1.89 -11.41 4.60
C LYS A 68 2.01 -11.55 6.13
N ASP A 69 2.64 -10.59 6.79
CA ASP A 69 2.76 -10.55 8.25
C ASP A 69 1.57 -9.78 8.87
N LEU A 70 0.81 -9.06 8.03
CA LEU A 70 -0.44 -8.38 8.39
C LEU A 70 -1.55 -9.42 8.57
N LYS A 71 -1.68 -9.91 9.81
CA LYS A 71 -2.81 -10.73 10.22
C LYS A 71 -3.97 -9.80 10.58
N ILE A 72 -4.83 -9.54 9.60
CA ILE A 72 -6.05 -8.75 9.83
C ILE A 72 -7.14 -9.70 10.31
N ASP A 73 -7.30 -9.83 11.63
CA ASP A 73 -8.25 -10.76 12.24
C ASP A 73 -9.71 -10.56 11.78
N ARG A 74 -10.03 -9.36 11.25
CA ARG A 74 -11.37 -8.95 10.79
C ARG A 74 -11.42 -8.62 9.29
N GLN A 75 -10.58 -9.26 8.47
CA GLN A 75 -10.53 -9.04 7.02
C GLN A 75 -11.92 -9.06 6.36
N LEU A 76 -12.79 -9.99 6.76
CA LEU A 76 -14.15 -10.11 6.23
C LEU A 76 -15.05 -8.94 6.64
N GLU A 77 -14.92 -8.43 7.86
CA GLU A 77 -15.70 -7.28 8.33
C GLU A 77 -15.29 -6.00 7.60
N LEU A 78 -13.99 -5.78 7.40
CA LEU A 78 -13.48 -4.65 6.64
C LEU A 78 -13.89 -4.73 5.16
N GLY A 79 -13.81 -5.92 4.56
CA GLY A 79 -14.28 -6.15 3.20
C GLY A 79 -15.79 -5.93 3.05
N ALA A 80 -16.58 -6.34 4.05
CA ALA A 80 -18.03 -6.12 4.06
C ALA A 80 -18.39 -4.64 4.22
N ILE A 81 -17.68 -3.89 5.08
CA ILE A 81 -17.88 -2.44 5.22
C ILE A 81 -17.55 -1.72 3.91
N TRP A 82 -16.42 -2.09 3.27
CA TRP A 82 -16.03 -1.49 2.00
C TRP A 82 -17.04 -1.80 0.89
N ALA A 83 -17.48 -3.06 0.77
CA ALA A 83 -18.50 -3.45 -0.19
C ALA A 83 -19.86 -2.75 0.08
N ALA A 84 -20.22 -2.56 1.34
CA ALA A 84 -21.43 -1.84 1.73
C ALA A 84 -21.36 -0.35 1.37
N ASP A 85 -20.22 0.32 1.61
CA ASP A 85 -20.00 1.72 1.22
C ASP A 85 -20.01 1.87 -0.32
N ASP A 86 -19.40 0.93 -1.05
CA ASP A 86 -19.41 0.93 -2.51
C ASP A 86 -20.83 0.78 -3.07
N VAL A 87 -21.61 -0.20 -2.58
CA VAL A 87 -23.02 -0.39 -2.94
C VAL A 87 -23.86 0.83 -2.56
N TRP A 88 -23.63 1.40 -1.37
CA TRP A 88 -24.33 2.59 -0.89
C TRP A 88 -24.15 3.79 -1.84
N ARG A 89 -22.91 4.03 -2.29
CA ARG A 89 -22.56 5.13 -3.21
C ARG A 89 -23.00 4.84 -4.65
N ASN A 90 -22.74 3.63 -5.15
CA ASN A 90 -22.83 3.32 -6.58
C ASN A 90 -24.20 2.78 -7.00
N CYS A 91 -24.97 2.15 -6.11
CA CYS A 91 -26.32 1.68 -6.44
C CYS A 91 -27.40 2.77 -6.29
N GLY A 92 -27.01 4.02 -6.08
CA GLY A 92 -27.94 5.15 -6.01
C GLY A 92 -28.84 5.16 -4.77
N ILE A 93 -28.65 4.23 -3.83
CA ILE A 93 -29.40 4.16 -2.55
C ILE A 93 -29.16 5.42 -1.73
N GLN A 94 -27.90 5.87 -1.64
CA GLN A 94 -27.56 7.14 -1.00
C GLN A 94 -28.31 8.31 -1.62
N LYS A 95 -28.31 8.39 -2.96
CA LYS A 95 -28.94 9.49 -3.69
C LYS A 95 -30.47 9.46 -3.53
N ALA A 96 -31.09 8.30 -3.64
CA ALA A 96 -32.52 8.12 -3.44
C ALA A 96 -32.97 8.47 -2.01
N LEU A 97 -32.20 8.10 -0.98
CA LEU A 97 -32.48 8.45 0.41
C LEU A 97 -32.24 9.94 0.70
N MET A 98 -31.19 10.53 0.13
CA MET A 98 -30.97 11.98 0.21
C MET A 98 -32.12 12.74 -0.47
N ASP A 99 -32.55 12.33 -1.65
CA ASP A 99 -33.67 12.95 -2.37
C ASP A 99 -34.99 12.80 -1.60
N CYS A 100 -35.23 11.66 -0.94
CA CYS A 100 -36.38 11.46 -0.06
C CYS A 100 -36.34 12.31 1.21
N THR A 101 -35.16 12.60 1.76
CA THR A 101 -35.01 13.40 2.99
C THR A 101 -34.96 14.90 2.71
N CYS A 102 -34.53 15.33 1.51
CA CYS A 102 -34.61 16.72 1.05
C CYS A 102 -36.05 17.23 0.84
N LEU A 103 -37.05 16.34 0.75
CA LEU A 103 -38.48 16.69 0.70
C LEU A 103 -39.12 16.92 2.08
N ALA A 104 -38.37 16.74 3.17
CA ALA A 104 -38.84 17.02 4.53
C ALA A 104 -37.93 18.06 5.21
N PRO A 105 -38.46 19.23 5.62
CA PRO A 105 -37.69 20.20 6.38
C PRO A 105 -37.58 19.70 7.82
N TYR A 106 -36.60 18.84 8.11
CA TYR A 106 -36.26 18.49 9.50
C TYR A 106 -34.75 18.51 9.74
N ASN A 107 -34.37 19.23 10.79
CA ASN A 107 -33.01 19.42 11.29
C ASN A 107 -32.31 18.07 11.54
N PHE A 108 -31.20 17.86 10.83
CA PHE A 108 -30.35 16.67 10.91
C PHE A 108 -29.40 16.65 12.13
N GLU A 109 -29.61 17.48 13.16
CA GLU A 109 -28.67 17.58 14.29
C GLU A 109 -28.74 16.42 15.31
N HIS A 110 -29.71 15.50 15.21
CA HIS A 110 -29.94 14.51 16.28
C HIS A 110 -29.64 13.04 15.97
N PHE A 111 -29.16 12.68 14.78
CA PHE A 111 -29.05 11.26 14.41
C PHE A 111 -27.67 10.60 14.56
N PHE A 112 -26.60 11.34 14.88
CA PHE A 112 -25.24 10.77 14.98
C PHE A 112 -24.58 10.85 16.37
N PHE A 113 -25.23 11.45 17.37
CA PHE A 113 -24.75 11.41 18.76
C PHE A 113 -25.87 10.93 19.68
N GLY A 114 -26.02 9.61 19.80
CA GLY A 114 -27.02 9.01 20.67
C GLY A 114 -26.94 7.50 20.70
N VAL A 115 -26.02 7.01 21.55
CA VAL A 115 -25.75 5.61 21.98
C VAL A 115 -24.77 4.84 21.11
#